data_AF-A0A1W9W3M6-F1
#
_entry.id   AF-A0A1W9W3M6-F1
#
_cell.length_a   1.000
_cell.length_b   1.000
_cell.length_c   1.000
_cell.angle_alpha   90.00
_cell.angle_beta   90.00
_cell.angle_gamma   90.00
#
_symmetry.space_group_name_H-M   'P 1'
#
loop_
_entity.id
_entity.type
_entity.pdbx_description
1 polymer ?
#
loop_
_entity_poly.entity_id
_entity_poly.type
_entity_poly.pdbx_seq_one_letter_code
_entity_poly.pdbx_strand_id
1 'polypeptide(L)'
;MTHITVSLPSEFVQLLPKDQQVQVTVIRLGLQQLRIEQALQSYGQGQGTLAYAAQQAGVSIRKMICLAYAIGLTPKTNMIWLSDNLSVKEAMNL
;
A
#
# COMPACT_ATOMS: atom_id res chain seq x y z
N MET A 1 25.82 9.00 -5.41
CA MET A 1 25.27 8.47 -4.15
C MET A 1 24.46 9.58 -3.52
N THR A 2 23.18 9.36 -3.24
CA THR A 2 22.30 10.38 -2.64
C THR A 2 22.07 10.01 -1.18
N HIS A 3 22.21 10.96 -0.26
CA HIS A 3 21.95 10.74 1.16
C HIS A 3 20.86 11.69 1.65
N ILE A 4 20.07 11.24 2.62
CA ILE A 4 19.05 12.02 3.30
C ILE A 4 19.35 11.92 4.78
N THR A 5 19.34 13.06 5.48
CA THR A 5 19.46 13.12 6.94
C THR A 5 18.09 13.44 7.51
N VAL A 6 17.62 12.60 8.44
CA VAL A 6 16.33 12.78 9.12
C VAL A 6 16.59 12.85 10.62
N SER A 7 16.10 13.91 11.26
CA SER A 7 16.08 14.01 12.72
C SER A 7 14.92 13.17 13.24
N LEU A 8 15.22 12.20 14.09
CA LEU A 8 14.25 11.33 14.72
C LEU A 8 14.24 11.55 16.23
N PRO A 9 13.08 11.40 16.90
CA PRO A 9 13.02 11.35 18.35
C PRO A 9 13.91 10.21 18.90
N SER A 10 14.45 10.39 20.11
CA SER A 10 15.45 9.47 20.66
C SER A 10 14.91 8.05 20.88
N GLU A 11 13.61 7.92 21.13
CA GLU A 11 12.91 6.64 21.24
C GLU A 11 12.96 5.83 19.94
N PHE A 12 12.95 6.47 18.77
CA PHE A 12 13.06 5.78 17.48
C PHE A 12 14.48 5.30 17.21
N VAL A 13 15.49 6.06 17.67
CA VAL A 13 16.90 5.68 17.49
C VAL A 13 17.20 4.35 18.19
N GLN A 14 16.56 4.09 19.33
CA GLN A 14 16.72 2.82 20.06
C GLN A 14 16.10 1.62 19.33
N LEU A 15 15.10 1.87 18.48
CA LEU A 15 14.39 0.83 17.71
C LEU A 15 15.03 0.59 16.33
N LEU A 16 15.89 1.50 15.86
CA LEU A 16 16.51 1.36 14.55
C LEU A 16 17.52 0.21 14.52
N PRO A 17 17.45 -0.67 13.52
CA PRO A 17 18.47 -1.68 13.29
C PRO A 17 19.86 -1.05 13.17
N LYS A 18 20.90 -1.69 13.68
CA LYS A 18 22.28 -1.20 13.52
C LYS A 18 22.82 -1.38 12.10
N ASP A 19 22.28 -2.37 11.38
CA ASP A 19 22.65 -2.67 10.01
C ASP A 19 21.99 -1.69 9.03
N GLN A 20 22.81 -1.01 8.22
CA GLN A 20 22.36 -0.01 7.25
C GLN A 20 21.42 -0.59 6.18
N GLN A 21 21.65 -1.82 5.70
CA GLN A 21 20.76 -2.44 4.72
C GLN A 21 19.39 -2.75 5.33
N VAL A 22 19.37 -3.14 6.61
CA VAL A 22 18.11 -3.36 7.33
C VAL A 22 17.41 -2.03 7.57
N GLN A 23 18.12 -0.95 7.92
CA GLN A 23 17.54 0.40 8.03
C GLN A 23 16.87 0.84 6.72
N VAL A 24 17.56 0.69 5.59
CA VAL A 24 17.01 1.00 4.26
C VAL A 24 15.76 0.16 3.98
N THR A 25 15.77 -1.11 4.39
CA THR A 25 14.60 -1.99 4.25
C THR A 25 13.42 -1.51 5.09
N VAL A 26 13.65 -1.11 6.35
CA VAL A 26 12.60 -0.55 7.22
C VAL A 26 12.00 0.71 6.61
N ILE A 27 12.84 1.62 6.12
CA ILE A 27 12.39 2.86 5.47
C ILE A 27 11.53 2.52 4.24
N ARG A 28 11.99 1.60 3.39
CA ARG A 28 11.22 1.16 2.21
C ARG A 28 9.86 0.58 2.58
N LEU A 29 9.81 -0.27 3.62
CA LEU A 29 8.56 -0.86 4.10
C LEU A 29 7.61 0.21 4.65
N GLY A 30 8.12 1.14 5.46
CA GLY A 30 7.33 2.27 5.98
C GLY A 30 6.77 3.16 4.89
N LEU A 31 7.56 3.48 3.86
CA LEU A 31 7.10 4.26 2.70
C LEU A 31 6.00 3.54 1.91
N GLN A 32 6.13 2.22 1.73
CA GLN A 32 5.09 1.42 1.08
C GLN A 32 3.80 1.42 1.90
N GLN A 33 3.91 1.22 3.22
CA GLN A 33 2.76 1.23 4.13
C GLN A 33 2.06 2.60 4.14
N LEU A 34 2.82 3.69 4.19
CA LEU A 34 2.27 5.05 4.15
C LEU A 34 1.46 5.30 2.87
N ARG A 35 1.96 4.85 1.71
CA ARG A 35 1.23 4.99 0.43
C ARG A 35 -0.08 4.20 0.41
N ILE A 36 -0.09 3.01 1.02
CA ILE A 36 -1.30 2.19 1.16
C ILE A 36 -2.34 2.92 2.00
N GLU A 37 -1.94 3.44 3.16
CA GLU A 37 -2.84 4.13 4.09
C GLU A 37 -3.44 5.39 3.46
N GLN A 38 -2.62 6.20 2.80
CA GLN A 38 -3.08 7.40 2.10
C GLN A 38 -4.07 7.05 0.97
N ALA A 39 -3.78 6.01 0.18
CA ALA A 39 -4.65 5.58 -0.90
C ALA A 39 -6.02 5.08 -0.38
N LEU A 40 -6.02 4.30 0.71
CA LEU A 40 -7.23 3.83 1.35
C LEU A 40 -8.04 4.96 1.98
N GLN A 41 -7.37 5.95 2.58
CA GLN A 41 -8.03 7.13 3.13
C GLN A 41 -8.72 7.94 2.03
N SER A 42 -8.04 8.24 0.92
CA SER A 42 -8.64 8.91 -0.23
C SER A 42 -9.83 8.13 -0.79
N TYR A 43 -9.69 6.81 -0.93
CA TYR A 43 -10.78 5.94 -1.36
C TYR A 43 -12.00 6.02 -0.41
N GLY A 44 -11.77 5.94 0.90
CA GLY A 44 -12.81 6.05 1.92
C GLY A 44 -13.53 7.41 1.92
N GLN A 45 -12.86 8.46 1.44
CA GLN A 45 -13.43 9.79 1.22
C GLN A 45 -14.17 9.93 -0.12
N GLY A 46 -14.30 8.83 -0.89
CA GLY A 46 -14.95 8.83 -2.20
C GLY A 46 -14.08 9.36 -3.34
N GLN A 47 -12.78 9.54 -3.12
CA GLN A 47 -11.84 10.04 -4.13
C GLN A 47 -11.35 8.89 -5.02
N GLY A 48 -12.15 8.53 -6.01
CA GLY A 48 -11.80 7.55 -7.04
C GLY A 48 -12.18 6.11 -6.71
N THR A 49 -11.70 5.18 -7.52
CA THR A 49 -12.00 3.75 -7.42
C THR A 49 -10.97 3.01 -6.56
N LEU A 50 -11.32 1.83 -6.08
CA LEU A 50 -10.36 0.98 -5.36
C LEU A 50 -9.18 0.54 -6.27
N ALA A 51 -9.42 0.37 -7.57
CA ALA A 51 -8.38 0.11 -8.57
C ALA A 51 -7.38 1.26 -8.67
N TYR A 52 -7.89 2.49 -8.68
CA TYR A 52 -7.05 3.69 -8.64
C TYR A 52 -6.22 3.77 -7.35
N ALA A 53 -6.84 3.49 -6.20
CA ALA A 53 -6.12 3.43 -4.93
C ALA A 53 -5.00 2.36 -4.94
N ALA A 54 -5.26 1.18 -5.50
CA ALA A 54 -4.25 0.12 -5.63
C ALA A 54 -3.06 0.57 -6.49
N GLN A 55 -3.32 1.25 -7.60
CA GLN A 55 -2.29 1.83 -8.46
C GLN A 55 -1.44 2.87 -7.71
N GLN A 56 -2.07 3.80 -6.98
CA GLN A 56 -1.36 4.83 -6.20
C GLN A 56 -0.49 4.21 -5.09
N ALA A 57 -0.98 3.15 -4.45
CA ALA A 57 -0.26 2.40 -3.43
C ALA A 57 0.82 1.46 -3.99
N GLY A 58 0.85 1.20 -5.30
CA GLY A 58 1.79 0.26 -5.91
C GLY A 58 1.56 -1.19 -5.48
N VAL A 59 0.30 -1.58 -5.25
CA VAL A 59 -0.09 -2.95 -4.88
C VAL A 59 -1.15 -3.49 -5.85
N SER A 60 -1.32 -4.80 -5.89
CA SER A 60 -2.40 -5.40 -6.68
C SER A 60 -3.77 -5.01 -6.13
N ILE A 61 -4.78 -4.98 -7.00
CA ILE A 61 -6.16 -4.71 -6.60
C ILE A 61 -6.66 -5.71 -5.55
N ARG A 62 -6.29 -6.99 -5.67
CA ARG A 62 -6.62 -8.03 -4.68
C ARG A 62 -6.04 -7.72 -3.30
N LYS A 63 -4.77 -7.31 -3.22
CA LYS A 63 -4.16 -6.90 -1.96
C LYS A 63 -4.88 -5.68 -1.38
N MET A 64 -5.24 -4.72 -2.23
CA MET A 64 -5.99 -3.53 -1.81
C MET A 64 -7.39 -3.86 -1.27
N ILE A 65 -8.10 -4.83 -1.86
CA ILE A 65 -9.39 -5.33 -1.35
C ILE A 65 -9.22 -5.88 0.08
N CYS A 66 -8.23 -6.75 0.30
CA CYS A 66 -7.98 -7.32 1.63
C CYS A 66 -7.67 -6.22 2.66
N LEU A 67 -6.86 -5.23 2.28
CA LEU A 67 -6.49 -4.12 3.17
C LEU A 67 -7.68 -3.21 3.47
N ALA A 68 -8.53 -2.92 2.47
CA ALA A 68 -9.75 -2.15 2.66
C ALA A 68 -10.69 -2.82 3.67
N TYR A 69 -10.92 -4.13 3.54
CA TYR A 69 -11.72 -4.88 4.50
C TYR A 69 -11.11 -4.89 5.91
N ALA A 70 -9.79 -4.99 6.03
CA ALA A 70 -9.09 -5.01 7.32
C ALA A 70 -9.30 -3.71 8.14
N ILE A 71 -9.61 -2.58 7.47
CA ILE A 71 -9.89 -1.30 8.11
C ILE A 71 -11.38 -0.94 8.12
N GLY A 72 -12.27 -1.90 7.81
CA GLY A 72 -13.72 -1.72 7.89
C GLY A 72 -14.37 -1.05 6.67
N LEU A 73 -13.64 -0.88 5.57
CA LEU A 73 -14.24 -0.44 4.30
C LEU A 73 -14.90 -1.63 3.59
N THR A 74 -16.02 -1.38 2.94
CA THR A 74 -16.75 -2.38 2.14
C THR A 74 -16.73 -1.99 0.66
N PRO A 75 -15.60 -2.18 -0.02
CA PRO A 75 -15.50 -1.83 -1.43
C PRO A 75 -16.47 -2.66 -2.27
N LYS A 76 -17.04 -2.05 -3.32
CA LYS A 76 -17.79 -2.78 -4.34
C LYS A 76 -16.79 -3.66 -5.11
N THR A 77 -16.72 -4.93 -4.76
CA THR A 77 -15.85 -5.91 -5.43
C THR A 77 -16.63 -6.65 -6.50
N ASN A 78 -16.07 -6.75 -7.71
CA ASN A 78 -16.51 -7.73 -8.69
C ASN A 78 -15.84 -9.09 -8.35
N MET A 79 -16.56 -10.21 -8.47
CA MET A 79 -16.03 -11.56 -8.18
C MET A 79 -14.75 -11.86 -8.96
N ILE A 80 -14.60 -11.27 -10.15
CA ILE A 80 -13.41 -11.36 -11.00
C ILE A 80 -12.13 -10.86 -10.28
N TRP A 81 -12.24 -9.97 -9.30
CA TRP A 81 -11.09 -9.41 -8.58
C TRP A 81 -10.57 -10.31 -7.46
N LEU A 82 -11.28 -11.41 -7.18
CA LEU A 82 -10.99 -12.37 -6.13
C LEU A 82 -10.39 -13.67 -6.67
N SER A 83 -10.44 -13.91 -7.99
CA SER A 83 -9.91 -15.11 -8.63
C SER A 83 -8.40 -15.00 -8.89
N ASP A 84 -7.67 -16.09 -8.66
CA ASP A 84 -6.24 -16.23 -8.94
C ASP A 84 -5.92 -16.33 -10.46
N ASN A 85 -6.95 -16.55 -11.28
CA ASN A 85 -6.84 -16.71 -12.74
C ASN A 85 -7.67 -15.63 -13.45
N LEU A 86 -7.07 -14.46 -13.62
CA LEU A 86 -7.60 -13.39 -14.46
C LEU A 86 -7.00 -13.53 -15.86
N SER A 87 -7.82 -13.80 -16.87
CA SER A 87 -7.33 -13.77 -18.26
C SER A 87 -7.03 -12.32 -18.67
N VAL A 88 -6.09 -12.13 -19.61
CA VAL A 88 -5.72 -10.81 -20.15
C VAL A 88 -6.94 -10.03 -20.63
N LYS A 89 -7.94 -10.72 -21.18
CA LYS A 89 -9.17 -10.13 -21.70
C LYS A 89 -10.11 -9.61 -20.61
N GLU A 90 -10.11 -10.25 -19.44
CA GLU A 90 -10.91 -9.84 -18.28
C GLU A 90 -10.24 -8.67 -17.54
N ALA A 91 -8.91 -8.61 -17.54
CA ALA A 91 -8.14 -7.50 -16.95
C ALA A 91 -8.33 -6.17 -17.70
N MET A 92 -8.63 -6.20 -19.01
CA MET A 92 -8.85 -5.00 -19.82
C MET A 92 -10.18 -4.27 -19.57
N ASN A 93 -11.11 -4.90 -18.84
CA ASN A 93 -12.46 -4.37 -18.56
C ASN A 93 -12.65 -3.97 -17.08
N LEU A 94 -11.55 -3.88 -16.32
CA LEU A 94 -11.53 -3.43 -14.91
C LEU A 94 -11.09 -1.98 -14.79
#